data_AF-A0A645GVC7-F1
#
_entry.id   AF-A0A645GVC7-F1
#
_cell.length_a   1.000
_cell.length_b   1.000
_cell.length_c   1.000
_cell.angle_alpha   90.00
_cell.angle_beta   90.00
_cell.angle_gamma   90.00
#
_symmetry.space_group_name_H-M   'P 1'
#
loop_
_entity.id
_entity.type
_entity.pdbx_description
1 polymer ?
#
loop_
_entity_poly.entity_id
_entity_poly.type
_entity_poly.pdbx_seq_one_letter_code
_entity_poly.pdbx_strand_id
1 'polypeptide(L)' 'MVLKVDVPIVVSFLDYKKKEIGVKGAIENLDNKREVMQRLSLMYKDVAAKCPEKFSLELKN' A
#
# COMPACT_ATOMS: atom_id res chain seq x y z
N MET A 1 2.39 10.25 -10.74
CA MET A 1 2.59 9.35 -11.90
C MET A 1 1.29 8.65 -12.26
N VAL A 2 0.61 7.97 -11.32
CA VAL A 2 -0.65 7.25 -11.62
C VAL A 2 -1.87 8.16 -11.85
N LEU A 3 -2.09 9.23 -11.08
CA LEU A 3 -3.26 10.12 -11.27
C LEU A 3 -3.34 10.86 -12.63
N LYS A 4 -2.32 10.72 -13.49
CA LYS A 4 -2.28 11.32 -14.82
C LYS A 4 -2.62 10.32 -15.94
N VAL A 5 -2.79 9.04 -15.60
CA VAL A 5 -3.05 7.94 -16.54
C VAL A 5 -4.08 7.00 -15.93
N ASP A 6 -5.16 6.72 -16.66
CA ASP A 6 -6.27 5.87 -16.22
C ASP A 6 -5.86 4.38 -16.25
N VAL A 7 -4.97 3.99 -15.34
CA VAL A 7 -4.42 2.65 -15.25
C VAL A 7 -4.62 2.09 -13.84
N PRO A 8 -5.03 0.81 -13.71
CA PRO A 8 -5.31 0.23 -12.40
C PRO A 8 -4.02 0.08 -11.56
N ILE A 9 -4.13 0.32 -10.26
CA ILE A 9 -3.04 0.08 -9.30
C ILE A 9 -3.16 -1.34 -8.77
N VAL A 10 -2.24 -2.22 -9.14
CA VAL A 10 -2.13 -3.55 -8.54
C VAL A 10 -1.32 -3.47 -7.24
N VAL A 11 -1.91 -3.94 -6.14
CA VAL A 11 -1.31 -3.92 -4.81
C VAL A 11 -0.82 -5.31 -4.46
N SER A 12 0.49 -5.47 -4.36
CA SER A 12 1.15 -6.70 -3.90
C SER A 12 1.83 -6.50 -2.55
N PHE A 13 2.07 -7.59 -1.84
CA PHE A 13 2.67 -7.54 -0.52
C PHE A 13 3.69 -8.65 -0.31
N LEU A 14 4.65 -8.37 0.57
CA LEU A 14 5.51 -9.36 1.19
C LEU A 14 5.31 -9.29 2.70
N ASP A 15 4.79 -10.36 3.27
CA ASP A 15 4.66 -10.51 4.71
C ASP A 15 5.86 -11.31 5.23
N TYR A 16 6.79 -10.61 5.89
CA TYR A 16 8.01 -11.21 6.43
C TYR A 16 7.77 -12.05 7.69
N LYS A 17 6.67 -11.82 8.41
CA LYS A 17 6.32 -12.61 9.59
C LYS A 17 5.81 -13.98 9.18
N LYS A 18 5.00 -14.05 8.12
CA LYS A 18 4.48 -15.30 7.55
C LYS A 18 5.42 -15.93 6.52
N LYS A 19 6.38 -15.16 5.99
CA LYS A 19 7.26 -15.52 4.86
C LYS A 19 6.45 -15.79 3.58
N GLU A 20 5.46 -14.95 3.32
CA GLU A 20 4.54 -15.08 2.19
C GLU A 20 4.62 -13.87 1.26
N ILE A 21 4.38 -14.11 -0.03
CA ILE A 21 4.21 -13.08 -1.05
C ILE A 21 2.85 -13.28 -1.73
N GLY A 22 2.17 -12.19 -2.05
CA GLY A 22 0.88 -12.27 -2.72
C GLY A 22 0.43 -10.96 -3.33
N VAL A 23 -0.72 -11.03 -4.01
CA VAL A 23 -1.43 -9.87 -4.55
C VAL A 23 -2.68 -9.66 -3.70
N LYS A 24 -2.85 -8.45 -3.16
CA LYS A 24 -4.03 -8.06 -2.37
C LYS A 24 -5.22 -7.70 -3.25
N GLY A 25 -4.97 -7.17 -4.44
CA GLY A 25 -6.00 -6.81 -5.41
C GLY A 25 -5.57 -5.67 -6.32
N ALA A 26 -6.52 -5.13 -7.08
CA ALA A 26 -6.34 -3.96 -7.92
C ALA A 26 -7.28 -2.82 -7.50
N ILE A 27 -6.83 -1.58 -7.62
CA ILE A 27 -7.64 -0.37 -7.45
C ILE A 27 -7.82 0.25 -8.83
N GLU A 28 -9.04 0.21 -9.34
CA GLU A 28 -9.39 0.71 -10.68
C GLU A 28 -9.85 2.17 -10.64
N ASN A 29 -10.64 2.56 -9.63
CA ASN A 29 -11.08 3.95 -9.47
C ASN A 29 -10.00 4.79 -8.76
N LEU A 30 -9.49 5.80 -9.47
CA LEU A 30 -8.39 6.66 -9.03
C LEU A 30 -8.77 8.15 -8.92
N ASP A 31 -10.05 8.47 -9.01
CA ASP A 31 -10.56 9.84 -9.08
C ASP A 31 -10.21 10.63 -7.82
N ASN A 32 -10.21 9.95 -6.66
CA ASN A 32 -9.92 10.56 -5.38
C ASN A 32 -8.64 10.00 -4.76
N LYS A 33 -7.55 10.76 -4.88
CA LYS A 33 -6.24 10.43 -4.27
C LYS A 33 -6.36 10.09 -2.78
N ARG A 34 -7.20 10.80 -2.01
CA ARG A 34 -7.32 10.56 -0.57
C ARG A 34 -7.96 9.20 -0.30
N GLU A 35 -8.99 8.85 -1.04
CA GLU A 35 -9.65 7.54 -0.91
C GLU A 35 -8.72 6.39 -1.31
N VAL A 36 -7.98 6.55 -2.42
CA VAL A 36 -6.97 5.57 -2.84
C VAL A 36 -5.93 5.34 -1.74
N MET A 37 -5.42 6.41 -1.12
CA MET A 37 -4.44 6.30 -0.03
C MET A 37 -5.03 5.63 1.22
N GLN A 38 -6.30 5.90 1.55
CA GLN A 38 -6.99 5.23 2.65
C GLN A 38 -7.16 3.73 2.37
N ARG A 39 -7.58 3.36 1.15
CA ARG A 39 -7.69 1.95 0.73
C ARG A 39 -6.34 1.23 0.77
N LEU A 40 -5.27 1.86 0.28
CA LEU A 40 -3.91 1.30 0.36
C LEU A 40 -3.50 1.05 1.81
N SER A 41 -3.74 2.02 2.69
CA SER A 41 -3.42 1.90 4.12
C SER A 41 -4.19 0.73 4.76
N LEU A 42 -5.46 0.55 4.40
CA LEU A 42 -6.27 -0.57 4.86
C LEU A 42 -5.73 -1.91 4.34
N MET A 43 -5.34 -2.01 3.07
CA MET A 43 -4.81 -3.24 2.48
C MET A 43 -3.52 -3.71 3.16
N TYR A 44 -2.64 -2.78 3.56
CA TYR A 44 -1.37 -3.08 4.22
C TYR A 44 -1.45 -3.21 5.75
N LYS A 45 -2.59 -2.94 6.39
CA LYS A 45 -2.75 -2.93 7.86
C LYS A 45 -2.17 -4.17 8.56
N ASP A 46 -2.37 -5.35 7.97
CA ASP A 46 -1.98 -6.63 8.56
C ASP A 46 -0.72 -7.25 7.91
N VAL A 47 0.02 -6.49 7.10
CA VAL A 47 1.25 -6.96 6.44
C VAL A 47 2.46 -6.56 7.27
N ALA A 48 3.25 -7.55 7.69
CA ALA A 48 4.49 -7.30 8.43
C ALA A 48 5.68 -7.04 7.50
N ALA A 49 6.25 -5.84 7.60
CA ALA A 49 7.51 -5.48 6.93
C ALA A 49 8.71 -6.24 7.54
N LYS A 50 9.83 -6.27 6.82
CA LYS A 50 11.07 -6.93 7.26
C LYS A 50 11.70 -6.28 8.50
N CYS A 51 11.70 -4.95 8.54
CA CYS A 51 12.32 -4.14 9.59
C CYS A 51 11.39 -2.96 9.94
N PRO A 52 10.23 -3.20 10.58
CA PRO A 52 9.27 -2.15 10.91
C PRO A 52 9.89 -1.05 11.81
N GLU A 53 10.85 -1.40 12.65
CA GLU A 53 11.56 -0.49 13.56
C GLU A 53 12.44 0.54 12.84
N LYS A 54 12.82 0.28 11.58
CA LYS A 54 13.60 1.22 10.75
C LYS A 54 12.72 2.16 9.95
N PHE A 55 11.40 2.01 10.04
CA PHE A 55 10.47 2.90 9.36
C PHE A 55 10.40 4.23 10.12
N SER A 56 10.84 5.31 9.49
CA SER A 56 10.73 6.63 10.09
C SER A 56 9.26 7.05 10.15
N LEU A 57 8.71 7.08 11.36
CA LEU A 57 7.38 7.61 11.65
C LEU A 57 7.41 9.11 11.95
N GLU A 58 8.58 9.76 11.84
CA GLU A 58 8.69 11.20 12.00
C GLU A 58 7.98 11.90 10.85
N LEU A 59 6.70 12.21 11.06
CA LEU A 59 6.00 13.23 10.32
C LEU A 59 6.71 14.55 10.65
N LYS A 60 7.48 15.07 9.69
CA LYS A 60 7.98 16.45 9.76
C LYS A 60 6.77 17.36 9.94
N ASN A 61 6.64 17.95 11.12
CA ASN A 61 5.73 19.05 11.43
C ASN A 61 6.03 20.26 10.54
#